data_AF-A0A9X5XC14-F1
#
_entry.id   AF-A0A9X5XC14-F1
#
_cell.length_a   1.000
_cell.length_b   1.000
_cell.length_c   1.000
_cell.angle_alpha   90.00
_cell.angle_beta   90.00
_cell.angle_gamma   90.00
#
_symmetry.space_group_name_H-M   'P 1'
#
loop_
_entity.id
_entity.type
_entity.pdbx_description
1 polymer ?
#
loop_
_entity_poly.entity_id
_entity_poly.type
_entity_poly.pdbx_seq_one_letter_code
_entity_poly.pdbx_strand_id
1 'polypeptide(L)'
;MTEQGRKGGAAWGAVGWSVGVLALLVALPLAASGRLPDRLATHWEAGSGRPDDSMPLWGAALFPALIWGVLAFVVVLTLHRAGAGRGVPGWAAAVLGFGGVTLLGGQASVVRANLDRADWHEAGSVTSGVVGTLVVAA
;
A
#
# COMPACT_ATOMS: atom_id res chain seq x y z
N MET A 1 -4.35 -23.76 24.41
CA MET A 1 -4.96 -22.55 23.79
C MET A 1 -6.19 -22.99 23.01
N THR A 2 -7.38 -22.46 23.29
CA THR A 2 -8.64 -22.94 22.69
C THR A 2 -8.81 -22.45 21.25
N GLU A 3 -9.59 -23.17 20.44
CA GLU A 3 -9.83 -22.85 19.02
C GLU A 3 -10.44 -21.45 18.83
N GLN A 4 -11.24 -20.98 19.79
CA GLN A 4 -11.76 -19.60 19.82
C GLN A 4 -10.66 -18.55 20.03
N GLY A 5 -9.68 -18.80 20.91
CA GLY A 5 -8.56 -17.87 21.12
C GLY A 5 -7.70 -17.68 19.87
N ARG A 6 -7.50 -18.73 19.07
CA ARG A 6 -6.77 -18.67 17.79
C ARG A 6 -7.53 -17.86 16.73
N LYS A 7 -8.86 -18.00 16.67
CA LYS A 7 -9.73 -17.26 15.74
C LYS A 7 -9.76 -15.76 16.07
N GLY A 8 -9.85 -15.41 17.34
CA GLY A 8 -9.76 -14.02 17.80
C GLY A 8 -8.41 -13.37 17.45
N GLY A 9 -7.30 -14.07 17.71
CA GLY A 9 -5.96 -13.58 17.37
C GLY A 9 -5.76 -13.31 15.88
N ALA A 10 -6.26 -14.19 15.00
CA ALA A 10 -6.17 -14.01 13.56
C ALA A 10 -6.96 -12.79 13.05
N ALA A 11 -8.15 -12.55 13.62
CA ALA A 11 -8.95 -11.37 13.28
C ALA A 11 -8.25 -10.07 13.71
N TRP A 12 -7.72 -10.03 14.93
CA TRP A 12 -6.92 -8.90 15.41
C TRP A 12 -5.64 -8.69 14.60
N GLY A 13 -5.01 -9.77 14.13
CA GLY A 13 -3.88 -9.71 13.21
C GLY A 13 -4.24 -9.04 11.87
N ALA A 14 -5.37 -9.43 11.25
CA ALA A 14 -5.83 -8.84 10.00
C ALA A 14 -6.23 -7.36 10.15
N VAL A 15 -6.87 -7.00 11.27
CA VAL A 15 -7.20 -5.61 11.60
C VAL A 15 -5.92 -4.80 11.82
N GLY A 16 -5.00 -5.29 12.64
CA GLY A 16 -3.73 -4.63 12.92
C GLY A 16 -2.88 -4.44 11.66
N TRP A 17 -2.81 -5.46 10.80
CA TRP A 17 -2.19 -5.36 9.48
C TRP A 17 -2.85 -4.27 8.64
N SER A 18 -4.18 -4.26 8.55
CA SER A 18 -4.90 -3.31 7.70
C SER A 18 -4.74 -1.87 8.17
N VAL A 19 -4.81 -1.63 9.46
CA VAL A 19 -4.54 -0.31 10.06
C VAL A 19 -3.08 0.08 9.88
N GLY A 20 -2.15 -0.85 10.07
CA GLY A 20 -0.72 -0.61 9.89
C GLY A 20 -0.35 -0.22 8.46
N VAL A 21 -0.85 -0.96 7.46
CA VAL A 21 -0.67 -0.63 6.05
C VAL A 21 -1.24 0.75 5.74
N LEU A 22 -2.47 1.04 6.19
CA LEU A 22 -3.11 2.35 5.99
C LEU A 22 -2.26 3.48 6.57
N ALA A 23 -1.79 3.31 7.81
CA ALA A 23 -0.96 4.29 8.50
C ALA A 23 0.37 4.51 7.76
N LEU A 24 1.02 3.44 7.30
CA LEU A 24 2.28 3.52 6.58
C LEU A 24 2.13 4.19 5.19
N LEU A 25 1.05 3.91 4.47
CA LEU A 25 0.76 4.57 3.18
C LEU A 25 0.66 6.09 3.31
N VAL A 26 0.14 6.58 4.43
CA VAL A 26 0.05 8.01 4.73
C VAL A 26 1.35 8.56 5.32
N ALA A 27 1.95 7.85 6.27
CA ALA A 27 3.11 8.33 7.02
C ALA A 27 4.38 8.41 6.16
N LEU A 28 4.58 7.49 5.19
CA LEU A 28 5.79 7.45 4.38
C LEU A 28 6.04 8.75 3.59
N PRO A 29 5.10 9.26 2.77
CA PRO A 29 5.29 10.55 2.09
C PRO A 29 5.44 11.71 3.07
N LEU A 30 4.66 11.74 4.15
CA LEU A 30 4.68 12.84 5.12
C LEU A 30 6.03 12.92 5.86
N ALA A 31 6.59 11.78 6.26
CA ALA A 31 7.89 11.70 6.92
C ALA A 31 9.03 12.16 6.00
N ALA A 32 8.87 12.04 4.69
CA ALA A 32 9.83 12.48 3.68
C ALA A 32 9.55 13.89 3.13
N SER A 33 8.47 14.55 3.55
CA SER A 33 7.95 15.79 2.93
C SER A 33 8.98 16.90 2.75
N GLY A 34 9.87 17.12 3.71
CA GLY A 34 10.92 18.15 3.62
C GLY A 34 12.01 17.89 2.55
N ARG A 35 11.98 16.74 1.89
CA ARG A 35 12.92 16.31 0.84
C ARG A 35 12.20 15.95 -0.46
N LEU A 36 10.90 16.19 -0.54
CA LEU A 36 10.10 15.89 -1.71
C LEU A 36 9.78 17.19 -2.46
N PRO A 37 9.69 17.14 -3.79
CA PRO A 37 9.17 18.26 -4.58
C PRO A 37 7.69 18.53 -4.26
N ASP A 38 7.20 19.73 -4.61
CA ASP A 38 5.81 20.16 -4.39
C ASP A 38 4.78 19.19 -5.01
N ARG A 39 5.15 18.59 -6.14
CA ARG A 39 4.43 17.51 -6.82
C ARG A 39 5.35 16.31 -6.96
N LEU A 40 4.81 15.12 -6.79
CA LEU A 40 5.53 13.87 -6.95
C LEU A 40 5.12 13.21 -8.26
N ALA A 41 6.09 12.64 -8.97
CA ALA A 41 5.80 11.70 -10.04
C ALA A 41 5.08 10.49 -9.45
N THR A 42 3.92 10.17 -10.01
CA THR A 42 3.08 9.03 -9.58
C THR A 42 2.79 8.07 -10.71
N HIS A 43 3.12 8.45 -11.94
CA HIS A 43 3.03 7.60 -13.11
C HIS A 43 4.33 7.69 -13.93
N TRP A 44 4.65 6.58 -14.60
CA TRP A 44 5.77 6.47 -15.51
C TRP A 44 5.28 5.82 -16.78
N GLU A 45 5.66 6.37 -17.92
CA GLU A 45 5.29 5.84 -19.22
C GLU A 45 5.87 4.43 -19.39
N ALA A 46 5.02 3.51 -19.84
CA ALA A 46 5.44 2.14 -20.17
C ALA A 46 6.48 2.16 -21.30
N GLY A 47 7.64 1.55 -21.07
CA GLY A 47 8.73 1.44 -22.05
C GLY A 47 9.82 2.49 -21.84
N SER A 48 9.49 3.78 -21.92
CA SER A 48 10.49 4.86 -21.71
C SER A 48 10.90 4.99 -20.24
N GLY A 49 10.01 4.62 -19.31
CA GLY A 49 10.23 4.73 -17.88
C GLY A 49 10.39 6.18 -17.43
N ARG A 50 9.92 7.15 -18.24
CA ARG A 50 9.94 8.58 -17.90
C ARG A 50 8.71 8.93 -17.07
N PRO A 51 8.85 9.78 -16.05
CA PRO A 51 7.70 10.38 -15.39
C PRO A 51 6.84 11.13 -16.40
N ASP A 52 5.53 10.89 -16.39
CA ASP A 52 4.56 11.49 -17.31
C ASP A 52 3.29 12.02 -16.61
N ASP A 53 3.05 11.70 -15.34
CA ASP A 53 2.01 12.32 -14.52
C ASP A 53 2.42 12.48 -13.04
N SER A 54 1.78 13.43 -12.35
CA SER A 54 2.10 13.79 -10.98
C SER A 54 0.88 14.09 -10.11
N MET A 55 1.06 13.89 -8.81
CA MET A 55 0.10 14.32 -7.79
C MET A 55 0.77 15.27 -6.79
N PRO A 56 0.01 16.20 -6.19
CA PRO A 56 0.48 16.88 -4.97
C PRO A 56 0.70 15.85 -3.85
N LEU A 57 1.53 16.19 -2.86
CA LEU A 57 1.88 15.28 -1.74
C LEU A 57 0.66 14.63 -1.07
N TRP A 58 -0.41 15.40 -0.82
CA TRP A 58 -1.63 14.87 -0.22
C TRP A 58 -2.33 13.85 -1.12
N GLY A 59 -2.28 14.04 -2.44
CA GLY A 59 -2.85 13.11 -3.42
C GLY A 59 -2.07 11.81 -3.45
N ALA A 60 -0.73 11.91 -3.50
CA ALA A 60 0.17 10.76 -3.47
C ALA A 60 0.05 9.92 -2.18
N ALA A 61 -0.28 10.56 -1.05
CA ALA A 61 -0.55 9.86 0.22
C ALA A 61 -1.98 9.26 0.28
N LEU A 62 -3.01 10.06 -0.05
CA LEU A 62 -4.40 9.66 0.13
C LEU A 62 -4.87 8.64 -0.91
N PHE A 63 -4.46 8.76 -2.17
CA PHE A 63 -4.95 7.90 -3.24
C PHE A 63 -4.69 6.39 -2.97
N PRO A 64 -3.46 5.94 -2.71
CA PRO A 64 -3.22 4.53 -2.39
C PRO A 64 -3.79 4.13 -1.02
N ALA A 65 -3.86 5.04 -0.05
CA ALA A 65 -4.52 4.78 1.23
C ALA A 65 -6.02 4.50 1.05
N LEU A 66 -6.70 5.22 0.14
CA LEU A 66 -8.10 4.99 -0.19
C LEU A 66 -8.31 3.65 -0.92
N ILE A 67 -7.44 3.31 -1.88
CA ILE A 67 -7.47 1.99 -2.55
C ILE A 67 -7.38 0.88 -1.51
N TRP A 68 -6.42 0.98 -0.58
CA TRP A 68 -6.27 0.01 0.49
C TRP A 68 -7.47 -0.04 1.42
N GLY A 69 -7.98 1.13 1.84
CA GLY A 69 -9.14 1.23 2.72
C GLY A 69 -10.37 0.57 2.12
N VAL A 70 -10.63 0.81 0.83
CA VAL A 70 -11.74 0.16 0.10
C VAL A 70 -11.53 -1.34 0.01
N LEU A 71 -10.33 -1.81 -0.35
CA LEU A 71 -10.02 -3.24 -0.42
C LEU A 71 -10.26 -3.94 0.93
N ALA A 72 -9.68 -3.39 2.01
CA ALA A 72 -9.85 -3.93 3.35
C ALA A 72 -11.31 -3.90 3.80
N PHE A 73 -12.03 -2.82 3.52
CA PHE A 73 -13.45 -2.70 3.82
C PHE A 73 -14.28 -3.76 3.09
N VAL A 74 -14.05 -3.98 1.79
CA VAL A 74 -14.75 -5.00 1.00
C VAL A 74 -14.48 -6.40 1.54
N VAL A 75 -13.25 -6.71 1.92
CA VAL A 75 -12.90 -8.00 2.54
C VAL A 75 -13.66 -8.17 3.87
N VAL A 76 -13.60 -7.19 4.77
CA VAL A 76 -14.31 -7.23 6.07
C VAL A 76 -15.81 -7.38 5.87
N LEU A 77 -16.40 -6.60 4.96
CA LEU A 77 -17.83 -6.67 4.66
C LEU A 77 -18.22 -8.06 4.14
N THR A 78 -17.42 -8.65 3.25
CA THR A 78 -17.64 -9.99 2.71
C THR A 78 -17.60 -11.04 3.81
N LEU A 79 -16.61 -10.98 4.70
CA LEU A 79 -16.49 -11.88 5.85
C LEU A 79 -17.66 -11.73 6.82
N HIS A 80 -18.08 -10.48 7.08
CA HIS A 80 -19.22 -10.20 7.94
C HIS A 80 -20.51 -10.80 7.37
N ARG A 81 -20.78 -10.61 6.08
CA ARG A 81 -21.97 -11.15 5.40
C ARG A 81 -21.97 -12.68 5.31
N ALA A 82 -20.80 -13.31 5.25
CA ALA A 82 -20.66 -14.76 5.23
C ALA A 82 -20.86 -15.42 6.63
N GLY A 83 -21.13 -14.64 7.69
CA GLY A 83 -21.34 -15.17 9.04
C GLY A 83 -20.04 -15.73 9.64
N ALA A 84 -18.96 -14.94 9.60
CA ALA A 84 -17.62 -15.35 10.03
C ALA A 84 -17.52 -15.76 11.52
N GLY A 85 -17.93 -16.98 11.84
CA GLY A 85 -17.64 -17.67 13.12
C GLY A 85 -16.42 -18.61 13.04
N ARG A 86 -15.76 -18.71 11.88
CA ARG A 86 -14.75 -19.75 11.59
C ARG A 86 -13.30 -19.26 11.41
N GLY A 87 -13.03 -17.95 11.52
CA GLY A 87 -11.69 -17.36 11.33
C GLY A 87 -11.50 -16.70 9.96
N VAL A 88 -10.31 -16.14 9.70
CA VAL A 88 -9.98 -15.48 8.43
C VAL A 88 -9.69 -16.55 7.36
N PRO A 89 -10.45 -16.63 6.25
CA PRO A 89 -10.21 -17.60 5.20
C PRO A 89 -8.92 -17.27 4.42
N GLY A 90 -8.30 -18.31 3.85
CA GLY A 90 -7.01 -18.17 3.16
C GLY A 90 -7.01 -17.14 2.03
N TRP A 91 -8.09 -17.02 1.26
CA TRP A 91 -8.20 -16.01 0.20
C TRP A 91 -8.18 -14.58 0.76
N ALA A 92 -8.79 -14.33 1.92
CA ALA A 92 -8.81 -13.01 2.53
C ALA A 92 -7.42 -12.64 3.06
N ALA A 93 -6.73 -13.62 3.66
CA ALA A 93 -5.34 -13.45 4.07
C ALA A 93 -4.42 -13.18 2.85
N ALA A 94 -4.60 -13.92 1.74
CA ALA A 94 -3.83 -13.72 0.52
C ALA A 94 -4.08 -12.33 -0.10
N VAL A 95 -5.34 -11.91 -0.22
CA VAL A 95 -5.71 -10.59 -0.77
C VAL A 95 -5.15 -9.45 0.08
N LEU A 96 -5.30 -9.52 1.41
CA LEU A 96 -4.78 -8.49 2.31
C LEU A 96 -3.25 -8.50 2.38
N GLY A 97 -2.63 -9.68 2.38
CA GLY A 97 -1.18 -9.82 2.38
C GLY A 97 -0.57 -9.24 1.11
N PHE A 98 -0.98 -9.79 -0.05
CA PHE A 98 -0.50 -9.35 -1.36
C PHE A 98 -0.77 -7.85 -1.58
N GLY A 99 -2.03 -7.42 -1.42
CA GLY A 99 -2.41 -6.03 -1.67
C GLY A 99 -1.67 -5.03 -0.76
N GLY A 100 -1.48 -5.39 0.52
CA GLY A 100 -0.77 -4.54 1.48
C GLY A 100 0.70 -4.39 1.12
N VAL A 101 1.37 -5.50 0.81
CA VAL A 101 2.79 -5.49 0.40
C VAL A 101 2.96 -4.73 -0.91
N THR A 102 2.12 -4.99 -1.92
CA THR A 102 2.19 -4.32 -3.23
C THR A 102 2.01 -2.81 -3.11
N LEU A 103 0.99 -2.34 -2.37
CA LEU A 103 0.76 -0.91 -2.22
C LEU A 103 1.86 -0.21 -1.41
N LEU A 104 2.34 -0.83 -0.33
CA LEU A 104 3.44 -0.26 0.46
C LEU A 104 4.74 -0.18 -0.32
N GLY A 105 5.11 -1.24 -1.02
CA GLY A 105 6.33 -1.25 -1.83
C GLY A 105 6.24 -0.30 -3.03
N GLY A 106 5.06 -0.15 -3.62
CA GLY A 106 4.77 0.88 -4.61
C GLY A 106 4.96 2.29 -4.06
N GLN A 107 4.33 2.61 -2.92
CA GLN A 107 4.47 3.91 -2.25
C GLN A 107 5.93 4.21 -1.87
N ALA A 108 6.64 3.24 -1.29
CA ALA A 108 8.06 3.39 -0.97
C ALA A 108 8.92 3.64 -2.22
N SER A 109 8.59 2.98 -3.33
CA SER A 109 9.28 3.20 -4.62
C SER A 109 9.02 4.61 -5.16
N VAL A 110 7.79 5.10 -5.08
CA VAL A 110 7.41 6.47 -5.47
C VAL A 110 8.16 7.50 -4.62
N VAL A 111 8.12 7.38 -3.29
CA VAL A 111 8.84 8.28 -2.39
C VAL A 111 10.34 8.27 -2.73
N ARG A 112 10.96 7.08 -2.83
CA ARG A 112 12.38 6.95 -3.16
C ARG A 112 12.73 7.58 -4.51
N ALA A 113 11.88 7.45 -5.52
CA ALA A 113 12.12 8.00 -6.84
C ALA A 113 12.11 9.54 -6.85
N ASN A 114 11.33 10.15 -5.96
CA ASN A 114 11.16 11.60 -5.87
C ASN A 114 12.06 12.27 -4.81
N LEU A 115 12.71 11.49 -3.93
CA LEU A 115 13.59 12.03 -2.88
C LEU A 115 14.71 12.90 -3.44
N ASP A 116 14.88 14.07 -2.84
CA ASP A 116 15.88 15.09 -3.17
C ASP A 116 15.84 15.56 -4.63
N ARG A 117 14.66 15.51 -5.26
CA ARG A 117 14.42 16.10 -6.59
C ARG A 117 13.74 17.44 -6.45
N ALA A 118 14.16 18.41 -7.27
CA ALA A 118 13.54 19.72 -7.28
C ALA A 118 12.22 19.72 -8.05
N ASP A 119 12.08 18.82 -9.04
CA ASP A 119 10.90 18.69 -9.89
C ASP A 119 10.56 17.21 -10.15
N TRP A 120 9.28 16.91 -10.37
CA TRP A 120 8.80 15.54 -10.57
C TRP A 120 9.23 14.91 -11.90
N HIS A 121 9.50 15.71 -12.95
CA HIS A 121 10.01 15.19 -14.22
C HIS A 121 11.42 14.58 -14.07
N GLU A 122 12.14 14.95 -13.01
CA GLU A 122 13.45 14.42 -12.68
C GLU A 122 13.38 13.14 -11.85
N ALA A 123 12.20 12.65 -11.50
CA ALA A 123 12.05 11.47 -10.65
C ALA A 123 12.76 10.25 -11.25
N GLY A 124 13.42 9.48 -10.38
CA GLY A 124 14.12 8.27 -10.77
C GLY A 124 13.15 7.14 -11.20
N SER A 125 13.73 6.02 -11.62
CA SER A 125 12.95 4.82 -11.93
C SER A 125 12.40 4.14 -10.68
N VAL A 126 11.17 3.62 -10.79
CA VAL A 126 10.51 2.76 -9.78
C VAL A 126 10.66 1.26 -10.08
N THR A 127 11.18 0.88 -11.24
CA THR A 127 11.10 -0.50 -11.78
C THR A 127 11.67 -1.55 -10.83
N SER A 128 12.89 -1.35 -10.32
CA SER A 128 13.52 -2.31 -9.42
C SER A 128 12.76 -2.47 -8.10
N GLY A 129 12.20 -1.38 -7.58
CA GLY A 129 11.38 -1.40 -6.37
C GLY A 129 10.05 -2.12 -6.58
N VAL A 130 9.38 -1.89 -7.70
CA VAL A 130 8.15 -2.59 -8.08
C VAL A 130 8.40 -4.09 -8.26
N VAL A 131 9.44 -4.47 -9.02
CA VAL A 131 9.81 -5.88 -9.23
C VAL A 131 10.11 -6.57 -7.91
N GLY A 132 10.96 -5.96 -7.06
CA GLY A 132 11.28 -6.51 -5.74
C GLY A 132 10.04 -6.68 -4.86
N THR A 133 9.12 -5.70 -4.90
CA THR A 133 7.86 -5.76 -4.16
C THR A 133 6.97 -6.91 -4.62
N LEU A 134 6.82 -7.09 -5.94
CA LEU A 134 6.01 -8.17 -6.50
C LEU A 134 6.58 -9.56 -6.17
N VAL A 135 7.92 -9.70 -6.15
CA VAL A 135 8.59 -10.94 -5.71
C VAL A 135 8.32 -11.22 -4.23
N VAL A 136 8.30 -10.20 -3.37
CA VAL A 136 8.00 -10.37 -1.93
C VAL A 136 6.52 -10.66 -1.67
N ALA A 137 5.63 -10.14 -2.53
CA ALA A 137 4.19 -10.31 -2.38
C ALA A 137 3.67 -11.68 -2.85
N ALA A 138 4.39 -12.32 -3.78
CA ALA A 138 4.04 -13.61 -4.40
C ALA A 138 4.42 -14.82 -3.53
#